data_AF-A0A1E7FV21-F1
#
_entry.id   AF-A0A1E7FV21-F1
#
_cell.length_a   1.000
_cell.length_b   1.000
_cell.length_c   1.000
_cell.angle_alpha   90.00
_cell.angle_beta   90.00
_cell.angle_gamma   90.00
#
_symmetry.space_group_name_H-M   'P 1'
#
loop_
_entity.id
_entity.type
_entity.pdbx_description
1 polymer ?
#
loop_
_entity_poly.entity_id
_entity_poly.type
_entity_poly.pdbx_seq_one_letter_code
_entity_poly.pdbx_strand_id
1 'polypeptide(L)'
;MPAIDHKKESRDGLIRARLLHTLGIQKPANRDPEKREHISVNNLLSNDAPIRRRLNDSKEEHNNKKGHVRRLSRKRLVRFNSIVKEKPIASHKRYTERIKRTMWSDTDEIRENAYRNQIEYQAEGMQWESVLEDDEMYMDAKTGELIHPFWVESEDAKILFS
;
A
#
# COMPACT_ATOMS: atom_id res chain seq x y z
N MET A 1 -37.38 2.42 13.19
CA MET A 1 -36.42 2.61 12.07
C MET A 1 -35.06 2.92 12.69
N PRO A 2 -34.01 2.11 12.50
CA PRO A 2 -32.70 2.44 13.02
C PRO A 2 -32.05 3.50 12.13
N ALA A 3 -31.46 4.52 12.77
CA ALA A 3 -30.71 5.56 12.09
C ALA A 3 -29.43 4.96 11.48
N ILE A 4 -29.19 5.25 10.22
CA ILE A 4 -27.94 4.90 9.54
C ILE A 4 -26.88 5.87 10.06
N ASP A 5 -26.07 5.41 11.00
CA ASP A 5 -24.89 6.14 11.47
C ASP A 5 -23.89 6.21 10.32
N HIS A 6 -23.84 7.36 9.65
CA HIS A 6 -22.77 7.68 8.72
C HIS A 6 -21.48 7.91 9.53
N LYS A 7 -20.76 6.83 9.85
CA LYS A 7 -19.37 6.92 10.33
C LYS A 7 -18.61 7.78 9.32
N LYS A 8 -18.19 8.97 9.73
CA LYS A 8 -17.24 9.78 8.96
C LYS A 8 -16.00 8.92 8.72
N GLU A 9 -15.70 8.63 7.45
CA GLU A 9 -14.46 7.94 7.09
C GLU A 9 -13.27 8.72 7.68
N SER A 10 -12.43 8.02 8.45
CA SER A 10 -11.17 8.57 8.94
C SER A 10 -10.33 9.04 7.75
N ARG A 11 -9.55 10.10 7.95
CA ARG A 11 -8.66 10.65 6.93
C ARG A 11 -7.73 9.58 6.38
N ASP A 12 -7.27 8.67 7.23
CA ASP A 12 -6.35 7.59 6.87
C ASP A 12 -7.05 6.49 6.08
N GLY A 13 -8.28 6.14 6.45
CA GLY A 13 -9.14 5.26 5.65
C GLY A 13 -9.37 5.79 4.23
N LEU A 14 -9.57 7.11 4.07
CA LEU A 14 -9.72 7.74 2.75
C LEU A 14 -8.40 7.72 1.94
N ILE A 15 -7.25 7.94 2.60
CA ILE A 15 -5.93 7.85 1.96
C ILE A 15 -5.68 6.43 1.47
N ARG A 16 -5.95 5.44 2.33
CA ARG A 16 -5.82 4.01 2.06
C ARG A 16 -6.72 3.56 0.91
N ALA A 17 -8.00 3.92 0.93
CA ALA A 17 -8.94 3.60 -0.15
C ALA A 17 -8.45 4.13 -1.52
N ARG A 18 -7.93 5.36 -1.55
CA ARG A 18 -7.35 5.97 -2.77
C ARG A 18 -6.08 5.26 -3.22
N LEU A 19 -5.21 4.87 -2.28
CA LEU A 19 -4.00 4.13 -2.58
C LEU A 19 -4.32 2.77 -3.21
N LEU A 20 -5.20 2.00 -2.57
CA LEU A 20 -5.58 0.65 -3.02
C LEU A 20 -6.24 0.70 -4.40
N HIS A 21 -7.13 1.66 -4.62
CA HIS A 21 -7.70 1.91 -5.94
C HIS A 21 -6.62 2.27 -6.98
N THR A 22 -5.64 3.09 -6.62
CA THR A 22 -4.53 3.48 -7.53
C THR A 22 -3.62 2.31 -7.86
N LEU A 23 -3.44 1.37 -6.92
CA LEU A 23 -2.70 0.12 -7.12
C LEU A 23 -3.51 -0.94 -7.91
N GLY A 24 -4.76 -0.65 -8.27
CA GLY A 24 -5.64 -1.59 -8.97
C GLY A 24 -6.19 -2.70 -8.06
N ILE A 25 -6.03 -2.58 -6.75
CA ILE A 25 -6.60 -3.49 -5.76
C ILE A 25 -8.05 -3.05 -5.53
N GLN A 26 -8.95 -3.72 -6.21
CA GLN A 26 -10.39 -3.45 -6.15
C GLN A 26 -11.10 -4.68 -5.61
N LYS A 27 -12.18 -4.47 -4.84
CA LYS A 27 -13.07 -5.58 -4.49
C LYS A 27 -13.52 -6.24 -5.79
N PRO A 28 -13.47 -7.59 -5.88
CA PRO A 28 -14.09 -8.27 -7.00
C PRO A 28 -15.56 -7.84 -6.98
N ALA A 29 -16.00 -7.13 -8.02
CA ALA A 29 -17.42 -6.90 -8.22
C ALA A 29 -18.10 -8.28 -8.16
N ASN A 30 -19.29 -8.36 -7.57
CA ASN A 30 -20.10 -9.56 -7.44
C ASN A 30 -20.45 -10.09 -8.85
N ARG A 31 -19.47 -10.72 -9.49
CA ARG A 31 -19.46 -11.21 -10.86
C ARG A 31 -19.23 -12.69 -10.75
N ASP A 32 -20.08 -13.43 -11.46
CA ASP A 32 -20.01 -14.87 -11.66
C ASP A 32 -18.55 -15.38 -11.66
N PRO A 33 -18.19 -16.37 -10.82
CA PRO A 33 -16.83 -16.88 -10.73
C PRO A 33 -16.29 -17.42 -12.07
N GLU A 34 -17.18 -17.72 -13.03
CA GLU A 34 -16.84 -18.16 -14.39
C GLU A 34 -16.42 -17.02 -15.35
N LYS A 35 -16.67 -15.74 -15.01
CA LYS A 35 -16.31 -14.58 -15.84
C LYS A 35 -15.16 -13.77 -15.25
N ARG A 36 -14.17 -14.45 -14.66
CA ARG A 36 -12.89 -13.84 -14.33
C ARG A 36 -12.14 -13.53 -15.63
N GLU A 37 -12.45 -12.39 -16.22
CA GLU A 37 -11.54 -11.80 -17.20
C GLU A 37 -10.22 -11.53 -16.47
N HIS A 38 -9.15 -12.20 -16.93
CA HIS A 38 -7.81 -11.92 -16.48
C HIS A 38 -7.53 -10.44 -16.74
N ILE A 39 -7.50 -9.62 -15.70
CA ILE A 39 -6.99 -8.26 -15.82
C ILE A 39 -5.54 -8.42 -16.26
N SER A 40 -5.29 -8.08 -17.53
CA SER A 40 -3.97 -8.18 -18.11
C SER A 40 -3.03 -7.25 -17.34
N VAL A 41 -2.18 -7.85 -16.52
CA VAL A 41 -1.12 -7.16 -15.75
C VAL A 41 -0.10 -6.46 -16.65
N ASN A 42 -0.17 -6.69 -17.97
CA ASN A 42 0.73 -6.11 -18.96
C ASN A 42 0.64 -4.58 -19.04
N ASN A 43 -0.45 -3.97 -18.57
CA ASN A 43 -0.62 -2.51 -18.59
C ASN A 43 -0.14 -1.79 -17.30
N LEU A 44 0.26 -2.52 -16.26
CA LEU A 44 0.71 -1.92 -14.99
C LEU A 44 2.22 -1.64 -14.95
N LEU A 45 3.01 -2.25 -15.86
CA LEU A 45 4.46 -2.17 -15.88
C LEU A 45 5.04 -1.71 -17.23
N SER A 46 4.21 -1.21 -18.14
CA SER A 46 4.74 -0.62 -19.36
C SER A 46 5.43 0.70 -19.03
N ASN A 47 6.76 0.72 -19.15
CA ASN A 47 7.60 1.92 -19.03
C ASN A 47 7.23 3.01 -20.06
N ASP A 48 6.43 2.66 -21.07
CA ASP A 48 6.08 3.54 -22.19
C ASP A 48 4.86 4.43 -21.90
N ALA A 49 4.12 4.19 -20.81
CA ALA A 49 2.99 5.00 -20.42
C ALA A 49 3.19 5.62 -19.02
N PRO A 50 3.20 6.95 -18.87
CA PRO A 50 3.29 7.56 -17.56
C PRO A 50 2.08 7.19 -16.71
N ILE A 51 2.32 6.57 -15.55
CA ILE A 51 1.33 6.34 -14.51
C ILE A 51 0.59 7.68 -14.26
N ARG A 52 -0.71 7.71 -14.50
CA ARG A 52 -1.55 8.92 -14.38
C ARG A 52 -1.45 9.52 -12.97
N ARG A 53 -0.59 10.53 -12.78
CA ARG A 53 -0.45 11.33 -11.54
C ARG A 53 -1.42 12.51 -11.49
N ARG A 54 -2.72 12.31 -11.72
CA ARG A 54 -3.71 13.38 -11.60
C ARG A 54 -4.74 13.00 -10.53
N LEU A 55 -4.40 13.32 -9.28
CA LEU A 55 -5.38 13.55 -8.23
C LEU A 55 -6.18 14.81 -8.62
N ASN A 56 -7.50 14.74 -8.66
CA ASN A 56 -8.47 15.81 -9.00
C ASN A 56 -8.74 16.13 -10.48
N ASP A 57 -9.31 15.18 -11.23
CA ASP A 57 -10.22 15.52 -12.34
C ASP A 57 -11.67 15.19 -11.92
N SER A 58 -12.20 15.97 -10.98
CA SER A 58 -13.66 16.05 -10.79
C SER A 58 -14.19 17.01 -11.84
N LYS A 59 -14.94 16.47 -12.81
CA LYS A 59 -15.71 17.25 -13.79
C LYS A 59 -16.82 18.00 -13.05
N GLU A 60 -16.61 19.27 -12.78
CA GLU A 60 -17.70 20.22 -12.55
C GLU A 60 -17.71 21.24 -13.69
N GLU A 61 -18.57 21.00 -14.68
CA GLU A 61 -18.97 22.01 -15.64
C GLU A 61 -19.96 22.97 -14.96
N HIS A 62 -19.44 24.02 -14.33
CA HIS A 62 -20.22 25.20 -14.00
C HIS A 62 -19.79 26.37 -14.88
N ASN A 63 -20.61 26.61 -15.91
CA ASN A 63 -20.59 27.80 -16.75
C ASN A 63 -20.73 29.06 -15.89
N ASN A 64 -19.64 29.82 -15.70
CA ASN A 64 -19.77 31.23 -15.37
C ASN A 64 -18.64 32.08 -15.96
N LYS A 65 -19.01 32.91 -16.94
CA LYS A 65 -18.14 33.87 -17.61
C LYS A 65 -17.94 35.08 -16.70
N LYS A 66 -16.86 35.12 -15.92
CA LYS A 66 -16.30 36.38 -15.39
C LYS A 66 -14.77 36.34 -15.47
N GLY A 67 -14.21 37.35 -16.13
CA GLY A 67 -12.78 37.49 -16.39
C GLY A 67 -11.97 37.54 -15.11
N HIS A 68 -11.35 36.42 -14.76
CA HIS A 68 -10.26 36.40 -13.81
C HIS A 68 -8.98 36.61 -14.59
N VAL A 69 -8.27 37.71 -14.31
CA VAL A 69 -6.88 37.90 -14.73
C VAL A 69 -6.15 36.64 -14.29
N ARG A 70 -5.85 35.76 -15.24
CA ARG A 70 -5.06 34.57 -14.99
C ARG A 70 -3.71 35.09 -14.55
N ARG A 71 -3.49 35.22 -13.23
CA ARG A 71 -2.15 35.15 -12.65
C ARG A 71 -1.58 33.88 -13.26
N LEU A 72 -0.72 34.02 -14.26
CA LEU A 72 0.01 32.93 -14.87
C LEU A 72 0.67 32.23 -13.70
N SER A 73 0.05 31.14 -13.24
CA SER A 73 0.61 30.34 -12.17
C SER A 73 1.99 30.00 -12.67
N ARG A 74 3.02 30.43 -11.93
CA ARG A 74 4.41 30.11 -12.28
C ARG A 74 4.45 28.60 -12.40
N LYS A 75 4.40 28.10 -13.64
CA LYS A 75 4.47 26.67 -13.91
C LYS A 75 5.76 26.25 -13.24
N ARG A 76 5.66 25.39 -12.21
CA ARG A 76 6.84 24.81 -11.56
C ARG A 76 7.55 24.02 -12.66
N LEU A 77 8.49 24.69 -13.32
CA LEU A 77 9.23 24.15 -14.45
C LEU A 77 10.33 23.31 -13.83
N VAL A 78 10.06 22.02 -13.66
CA VAL A 78 11.10 21.05 -13.33
C VAL A 78 12.06 21.03 -14.51
N ARG A 79 13.32 21.37 -14.26
CA ARG A 79 14.41 21.30 -15.24
C ARG A 79 15.32 20.16 -14.84
N PHE A 80 15.71 19.34 -15.82
CA PHE A 80 16.64 18.25 -15.61
C PHE A 80 18.06 18.73 -15.88
N ASN A 81 19.00 18.30 -15.03
CA ASN A 81 20.42 18.49 -15.29
C ASN A 81 20.86 17.46 -16.34
N SER A 82 21.51 17.90 -17.41
CA SER A 82 22.05 17.03 -18.46
C SER A 82 23.32 16.29 -18.02
N ILE A 83 23.97 16.74 -16.93
CA ILE A 83 25.17 16.12 -16.39
C ILE A 83 24.75 15.04 -15.40
N VAL A 84 24.94 13.78 -15.80
CA VAL A 84 24.68 12.61 -14.95
C VAL A 84 26.00 12.12 -14.36
N LYS A 85 26.02 11.88 -13.04
CA LYS A 85 27.16 11.26 -12.36
C LYS A 85 26.92 9.76 -12.28
N GLU A 86 27.73 9.00 -13.00
CA GLU A 86 27.69 7.55 -12.96
C GLU A 86 28.43 7.03 -11.72
N LYS A 87 27.84 6.04 -11.04
CA LYS A 87 28.51 5.25 -10.01
C LYS A 87 28.35 3.77 -10.34
N PRO A 88 29.43 2.99 -10.34
CA PRO A 88 29.32 1.56 -10.56
C PRO A 88 28.58 0.93 -9.38
N ILE A 89 27.58 0.10 -9.69
CA ILE A 89 26.87 -0.70 -8.70
C ILE A 89 27.62 -2.02 -8.57
N ALA A 90 28.09 -2.34 -7.36
CA ALA A 90 28.76 -3.61 -7.12
C ALA A 90 27.77 -4.77 -7.34
N SER A 91 28.22 -5.81 -8.03
CA SER A 91 27.46 -7.06 -8.18
C SER A 91 27.13 -7.63 -6.80
N HIS A 92 25.93 -8.21 -6.66
CA HIS A 92 25.49 -8.87 -5.41
C HIS A 92 26.48 -9.95 -4.92
N LYS A 93 27.25 -10.57 -5.83
CA LYS A 93 28.26 -11.59 -5.54
C LYS A 93 29.48 -11.05 -4.78
N ARG A 94 29.72 -9.74 -4.84
CA ARG A 94 30.87 -9.10 -4.17
C ARG A 94 30.60 -8.78 -2.70
N TYR A 95 29.36 -8.85 -2.24
CA TYR A 95 29.03 -8.61 -0.84
C TYR A 95 29.37 -9.82 0.02
N THR A 96 29.87 -9.56 1.22
CA THR A 96 30.08 -10.59 2.24
C THR A 96 28.73 -11.07 2.77
N GLU A 97 28.66 -12.30 3.29
CA GLU A 97 27.39 -12.84 3.80
C GLU A 97 26.78 -12.01 4.94
N ARG A 98 27.61 -11.33 5.74
CA ARG A 98 27.11 -10.36 6.72
C ARG A 98 26.31 -9.25 6.05
N ILE A 99 26.83 -8.65 4.98
CA ILE A 99 26.15 -7.57 4.26
C ILE A 99 24.88 -8.11 3.58
N LYS A 100 24.96 -9.31 3.00
CA LYS A 100 23.81 -9.94 2.36
C LYS A 100 22.64 -10.13 3.33
N ARG A 101 22.91 -10.72 4.50
CA ARG A 101 21.91 -10.91 5.57
C ARG A 101 21.34 -9.61 6.12
N THR A 102 22.08 -8.50 6.05
CA THR A 102 21.56 -7.19 6.47
C THR A 102 20.72 -6.52 5.37
N MET A 103 21.00 -6.81 4.09
CA MET A 103 20.30 -6.19 2.97
C MET A 103 19.08 -6.99 2.51
N TRP A 104 19.10 -8.31 2.69
CA TRP A 104 18.11 -9.23 2.16
C TRP A 104 17.65 -10.20 3.23
N SER A 105 16.33 -10.38 3.29
CA SER A 105 15.70 -11.44 4.05
C SER A 105 16.00 -12.80 3.43
N ASP A 106 16.23 -13.79 4.28
CA ASP A 106 16.43 -15.17 3.82
C ASP A 106 15.08 -15.83 3.47
N THR A 107 15.14 -16.96 2.77
CA THR A 107 13.96 -17.73 2.36
C THR A 107 13.14 -18.19 3.56
N ASP A 108 13.81 -18.59 4.65
CA ASP A 108 13.13 -19.02 5.87
C ASP A 108 12.39 -17.86 6.54
N GLU A 109 13.01 -16.68 6.61
CA GLU A 109 12.40 -15.46 7.14
C GLU A 109 11.18 -15.04 6.31
N ILE A 110 11.28 -15.10 4.98
CA ILE A 110 10.16 -14.81 4.08
C ILE A 110 9.00 -15.79 4.32
N ARG A 111 9.31 -17.08 4.50
CA ARG A 111 8.30 -18.11 4.75
C ARG A 111 7.61 -17.91 6.10
N GLU A 112 8.38 -17.61 7.15
CA GLU A 112 7.87 -17.33 8.48
C GLU A 112 6.99 -16.08 8.47
N ASN A 113 7.44 -14.99 7.84
CA ASN A 113 6.65 -13.78 7.69
C ASN A 113 5.36 -14.01 6.88
N ALA A 114 5.41 -14.82 5.82
CA ALA A 114 4.21 -15.16 5.05
C ALA A 114 3.20 -15.94 5.90
N TYR A 115 3.66 -16.90 6.71
CA TYR A 115 2.82 -17.66 7.63
C TYR A 115 2.20 -16.78 8.71
N ARG A 116 3.01 -15.91 9.33
CA ARG A 116 2.56 -14.92 10.32
C ARG A 116 1.50 -13.99 9.74
N ASN A 117 1.78 -13.38 8.58
CA ASN A 117 0.85 -12.49 7.90
C ASN A 117 -0.47 -13.21 7.53
N GLN A 118 -0.41 -14.49 7.16
CA GLN A 118 -1.61 -15.27 6.86
C GLN A 118 -2.51 -15.43 8.10
N ILE A 119 -1.92 -15.75 9.25
CA ILE A 119 -2.67 -15.92 10.50
C ILE A 119 -3.27 -14.59 10.95
N GLU A 120 -2.48 -13.52 10.94
CA GLU A 120 -2.95 -12.16 11.29
C GLU A 120 -4.12 -11.75 10.39
N TYR A 121 -3.99 -11.93 9.07
CA TYR A 121 -5.05 -11.61 8.12
C TYR A 121 -6.33 -12.44 8.35
N GLN A 122 -6.19 -13.70 8.78
CA GLN A 122 -7.34 -14.54 9.16
C GLN A 122 -8.01 -14.03 10.43
N ALA A 123 -7.23 -13.63 11.43
CA ALA A 123 -7.74 -13.07 12.69
C ALA A 123 -8.53 -11.77 12.48
N GLU A 124 -8.16 -10.97 11.47
CA GLU A 124 -8.85 -9.73 11.07
C GLU A 124 -10.07 -9.96 10.16
N GLY A 125 -10.52 -11.21 9.98
CA GLY A 125 -11.68 -11.53 9.15
C GLY A 125 -11.41 -11.42 7.65
N MET A 126 -10.14 -11.47 7.23
CA MET A 126 -9.71 -11.48 5.83
C MET A 126 -10.24 -10.28 5.03
N GLN A 127 -10.30 -9.10 5.66
CA GLN A 127 -10.75 -7.85 5.05
C GLN A 127 -9.56 -6.92 4.80
N TRP A 128 -8.99 -6.96 3.59
CA TRP A 128 -7.83 -6.12 3.23
C TRP A 128 -8.08 -4.60 3.31
N GLU A 129 -9.33 -4.15 3.40
CA GLU A 129 -9.70 -2.74 3.57
C GLU A 129 -9.52 -2.25 5.02
N SER A 130 -9.58 -3.15 5.99
CA SER A 130 -9.59 -2.84 7.42
C SER A 130 -8.55 -3.64 8.21
N VAL A 131 -7.46 -4.06 7.54
CA VAL A 131 -6.25 -4.60 8.21
C VAL A 131 -5.77 -3.59 9.24
N LEU A 132 -5.33 -4.11 10.39
CA LEU A 132 -4.92 -3.36 11.57
C LEU A 132 -3.73 -2.45 11.24
N GLU A 133 -3.76 -1.22 11.72
CA GLU A 133 -2.69 -0.23 11.48
C GLU A 133 -1.66 -0.24 12.63
N ASP A 134 -0.48 0.35 12.39
CA ASP A 134 0.63 0.35 13.36
C ASP A 134 0.23 0.88 14.76
N ASP A 135 -0.66 1.87 14.81
CA ASP A 135 -1.16 2.49 16.06
C ASP A 135 -2.04 1.54 16.90
N GLU A 136 -2.57 0.50 16.27
CA GLU A 136 -3.44 -0.51 16.89
C GLU A 136 -2.65 -1.75 17.35
N MET A 137 -1.34 -1.83 17.03
CA MET A 137 -0.45 -2.91 17.43
C MET A 137 0.20 -2.64 18.80
N TYR A 138 0.60 -3.72 19.49
CA TYR A 138 1.44 -3.60 20.68
C TYR A 138 2.89 -3.35 20.29
N MET A 139 3.64 -2.63 21.12
CA MET A 139 5.09 -2.46 20.94
C MET A 139 5.84 -3.30 21.98
N ASP A 140 6.75 -4.18 21.54
CA ASP A 140 7.64 -4.86 22.47
C ASP A 140 8.61 -3.87 23.10
N ALA A 141 8.65 -3.82 24.43
CA ALA A 141 9.54 -2.96 25.17
C ALA A 141 11.03 -3.32 25.00
N LYS A 142 11.35 -4.56 24.58
CA LYS A 142 12.74 -5.01 24.41
C LYS A 142 13.26 -4.81 23.00
N THR A 143 12.53 -5.27 21.99
CA THR A 143 12.97 -5.17 20.58
C THR A 143 12.50 -3.88 19.91
N GLY A 144 11.43 -3.25 20.41
CA GLY A 144 10.76 -2.13 19.76
C GLY A 144 9.90 -2.54 18.56
N GLU A 145 9.68 -3.84 18.36
CA GLU A 145 8.89 -4.36 17.26
C GLU A 145 7.39 -4.23 17.53
N LEU A 146 6.61 -4.02 16.45
CA LEU A 146 5.16 -4.02 16.51
C LEU A 146 4.64 -5.44 16.45
N ILE A 147 3.81 -5.80 17.44
CA ILE A 147 3.22 -7.11 17.62
C ILE A 147 1.71 -6.99 17.43
N HIS A 148 1.20 -7.74 16.46
CA HIS A 148 -0.23 -7.83 16.21
C HIS A 148 -0.98 -8.38 17.44
N PRO A 149 -2.14 -7.81 17.86
CA PRO A 149 -2.85 -8.18 19.09
C PRO A 149 -3.18 -9.67 19.22
N PHE A 150 -3.43 -10.35 18.09
CA PHE A 150 -3.66 -11.79 18.03
C PHE A 150 -2.62 -12.60 18.82
N TRP A 151 -1.34 -12.25 18.74
CA TRP A 151 -0.27 -13.01 19.39
C TRP A 151 -0.20 -12.81 20.91
N VAL A 152 -0.86 -11.78 21.44
CA VAL A 152 -0.88 -11.44 22.87
C VAL A 152 -2.17 -11.89 23.53
N GLU A 153 -3.29 -11.63 22.85
CA GLU A 153 -4.63 -11.78 23.42
C GLU A 153 -5.23 -13.16 23.16
N SER A 154 -4.91 -13.80 22.03
CA SER A 154 -5.53 -15.07 21.64
C SER A 154 -5.05 -16.23 22.50
N GLU A 155 -5.99 -17.08 22.93
CA GLU A 155 -5.67 -18.36 23.58
C GLU A 155 -5.08 -19.37 22.59
N ASP A 156 -5.45 -19.30 21.31
CA ASP A 156 -4.90 -20.14 20.25
C ASP A 156 -3.42 -19.86 20.01
N ALA A 157 -2.98 -18.61 20.17
CA ALA A 157 -1.57 -18.24 20.09
C ALA A 157 -0.76 -18.86 21.25
N LYS A 158 -1.35 -19.02 22.44
CA LYS A 158 -0.67 -19.59 23.62
C LYS A 158 -0.43 -21.10 23.48
N ILE A 159 -1.26 -21.80 22.70
CA ILE A 159 -1.11 -23.24 22.45
C ILE A 159 0.05 -23.53 21.47
N LEU A 160 0.35 -22.61 20.56
CA LEU A 160 1.45 -22.77 19.59
C LEU A 160 2.86 -22.60 20.20
N PHE A 161 2.95 -22.00 21.39
CA PHE A 161 4.22 -21.74 22.10
C PHE A 161 4.35 -22.50 23.44
N SER A 162 3.44 -23.45 23.73
CA SER A 162 3.54 -24.37 24.89
C SER A 162 4.06 -25.74 24.48
#